data_AF-A0A951YFU2-F1
#
_entry.id   AF-A0A951YFU2-F1
#
_cell.length_a   1.000
_cell.length_b   1.000
_cell.length_c   1.000
_cell.angle_alpha   90.00
_cell.angle_beta   90.00
_cell.angle_gamma   90.00
#
_symmetry.space_group_name_H-M   'P 1'
#
loop_
_entity.id
_entity.type
_entity.pdbx_description
1 polymer ?
#
loop_
_entity_poly.entity_id
_entity_poly.type
_entity_poly.pdbx_seq_one_letter_code
_entity_poly.pdbx_strand_id
1 'polypeptide(L)'
;MQRTRAELEAMSQDDLVNRVLELQDMLREGLAVRASLHAVLNTVLNAKSDEVARFAEASEATLDPHELELKRAWAAARHAVSNPLGAARKRQSA
;
A
#
# COMPACT_ATOMS: atom_id res chain seq x y z
N MET A 1 3.73 -18.86 -8.02
CA MET A 1 2.86 -19.98 -7.60
C MET A 1 3.24 -20.40 -6.19
N GLN A 2 2.26 -20.60 -5.29
CA GLN A 2 2.53 -21.15 -3.95
C GLN A 2 2.62 -22.68 -4.05
N ARG A 3 3.64 -23.27 -3.42
CA ARG A 3 3.77 -24.73 -3.26
C ARG A 3 2.84 -25.23 -2.16
N THR A 4 2.37 -26.45 -2.28
CA THR A 4 1.55 -27.13 -1.29
C THR A 4 2.40 -27.61 -0.11
N ARG A 5 1.74 -27.92 1.02
CA ARG A 5 2.42 -28.45 2.21
C ARG A 5 3.18 -29.75 1.94
N ALA A 6 2.58 -30.66 1.17
CA ALA A 6 3.21 -31.93 0.81
C ALA A 6 4.47 -31.75 -0.04
N GLU A 7 4.48 -30.73 -0.92
CA GLU A 7 5.67 -30.38 -1.72
C GLU A 7 6.79 -29.79 -0.86
N LEU A 8 6.47 -29.06 0.21
CA LEU A 8 7.47 -28.53 1.15
C LEU A 8 8.06 -29.65 2.03
N GLU A 9 7.23 -30.58 2.50
CA GLU A 9 7.69 -31.70 3.32
C GLU A 9 8.58 -32.69 2.55
N ALA A 10 8.45 -32.73 1.22
CA ALA A 10 9.29 -33.56 0.35
C ALA A 10 10.64 -32.91 -0.04
N MET A 11 10.87 -31.63 0.30
CA MET A 11 12.13 -30.93 0.00
C MET A 11 13.24 -31.34 0.96
N SER A 12 14.49 -31.28 0.49
CA SER A 12 15.64 -31.40 1.38
C SER A 12 15.71 -30.21 2.34
N GLN A 13 16.39 -30.38 3.47
CA GLN A 13 16.58 -29.31 4.44
C GLN A 13 17.29 -28.09 3.82
N ASP A 14 18.29 -28.31 2.97
CA ASP A 14 19.03 -27.24 2.29
C ASP A 14 18.13 -26.47 1.32
N ASP A 15 17.27 -27.16 0.57
CA ASP A 15 16.31 -26.53 -0.33
C ASP A 15 15.25 -25.71 0.44
N LEU A 16 14.83 -26.19 1.60
CA LEU A 16 13.90 -25.46 2.48
C LEU A 16 14.54 -24.18 3.02
N VAL A 17 15.81 -24.24 3.44
CA VAL A 17 16.55 -23.06 3.92
C VAL A 17 16.69 -22.03 2.79
N ASN A 18 17.16 -22.45 1.61
CA ASN A 18 17.27 -21.55 0.45
C ASN A 18 15.93 -20.92 0.10
N ARG A 19 14.84 -21.71 0.15
CA ARG A 19 13.51 -21.20 -0.14
C ARG A 19 13.03 -20.15 0.87
N VAL A 20 13.34 -20.34 2.16
CA VAL A 20 13.01 -19.36 3.19
C VAL A 20 13.78 -18.06 2.96
N LEU A 21 15.07 -18.14 2.60
CA LEU A 21 15.89 -16.97 2.30
C LEU A 21 15.34 -16.20 1.09
N GLU A 22 14.98 -16.89 0.00
CA GLU A 22 14.32 -16.26 -1.16
C GLU A 22 13.03 -15.52 -0.77
N LEU A 23 12.18 -16.16 0.04
CA LEU A 23 10.92 -15.55 0.49
C LEU A 23 11.17 -14.33 1.39
N GLN A 24 12.22 -14.37 2.22
CA GLN A 24 12.63 -13.24 3.05
C GLN A 24 13.17 -12.08 2.20
N ASP A 25 13.94 -12.36 1.16
CA ASP A 25 14.45 -11.34 0.24
C ASP A 25 13.31 -10.71 -0.57
N MET A 26 12.41 -11.52 -1.13
CA MET A 26 11.20 -11.02 -1.80
C MET A 26 10.35 -10.16 -0.86
N LEU A 27 10.21 -10.57 0.41
CA LEU A 27 9.51 -9.77 1.41
C LEU A 27 10.24 -8.44 1.63
N ARG A 28 11.57 -8.45 1.82
CA ARG A 28 12.39 -7.25 2.01
C ARG A 28 12.25 -6.28 0.84
N GLU A 29 12.33 -6.78 -0.40
CA GLU A 29 12.08 -6.00 -1.62
C GLU A 29 10.68 -5.39 -1.61
N GLY A 30 9.65 -6.17 -1.26
CA GLY A 30 8.28 -5.67 -1.13
C GLY A 30 8.13 -4.58 -0.07
N LEU A 31 8.81 -4.70 1.07
CA LEU A 31 8.84 -3.63 2.09
C LEU A 31 9.51 -2.37 1.57
N ALA A 32 10.60 -2.51 0.80
CA ALA A 32 11.33 -1.39 0.20
C ALA A 32 10.49 -0.67 -0.87
N VAL A 33 9.81 -1.41 -1.75
CA VAL A 33 8.86 -0.85 -2.73
C VAL A 33 7.75 -0.08 -2.02
N ARG A 34 7.19 -0.63 -0.92
CA ARG A 34 6.17 0.08 -0.14
C ARG A 34 6.70 1.39 0.44
N ALA A 35 7.91 1.41 0.99
CA ALA A 35 8.53 2.63 1.52
C ALA A 35 8.72 3.68 0.42
N SER A 36 9.18 3.25 -0.76
CA SER A 36 9.32 4.13 -1.93
C SER A 36 7.97 4.73 -2.37
N LEU A 37 6.92 3.91 -2.48
CA LEU A 37 5.57 4.38 -2.83
C LEU A 37 5.02 5.37 -1.80
N HIS A 38 5.26 5.13 -0.51
CA HIS A 38 4.87 6.07 0.55
C HIS A 38 5.59 7.41 0.43
N ALA A 39 6.89 7.40 0.14
CA ALA A 39 7.67 8.62 -0.09
C ALA A 39 7.20 9.41 -1.33
N VAL A 40 6.91 8.71 -2.44
CA VAL A 40 6.35 9.33 -3.65
C VAL A 40 4.98 9.94 -3.36
N LEU A 41 4.10 9.21 -2.67
CA LEU A 41 2.76 9.72 -2.33
C LEU A 41 2.82 10.96 -1.44
N ASN A 42 3.73 10.96 -0.46
CA ASN A 42 4.02 12.13 0.38
C ASN A 42 4.48 13.33 -0.46
N THR A 43 5.40 13.09 -1.40
CA THR A 43 5.90 14.14 -2.29
C THR A 43 4.77 14.74 -3.12
N VAL A 44 3.89 13.90 -3.67
CA VAL A 44 2.72 14.35 -4.43
C VAL A 44 1.75 15.15 -3.56
N LEU A 45 1.42 14.68 -2.35
CA LEU A 45 0.53 15.38 -1.43
C LEU A 45 1.08 16.76 -1.04
N ASN A 46 2.39 16.85 -0.81
CA ASN A 46 3.05 18.13 -0.51
C ASN A 46 3.07 19.06 -1.72
N ALA A 47 3.38 18.54 -2.91
CA ALA A 47 3.39 19.31 -4.15
C ALA A 47 2.00 19.82 -4.56
N LYS A 48 0.93 19.16 -4.07
CA LYS A 48 -0.48 19.48 -4.31
C LYS A 48 -1.19 19.99 -3.06
N SER A 49 -0.46 20.54 -2.08
CA SER A 49 -0.98 20.95 -0.78
C SER A 49 -2.26 21.78 -0.88
N ASP A 50 -2.29 22.75 -1.78
CA ASP A 50 -3.39 23.72 -1.90
C ASP A 50 -4.64 23.07 -2.48
N GLU A 51 -4.47 22.18 -3.45
CA GLU A 51 -5.55 21.39 -4.04
C GLU A 51 -6.13 20.39 -3.02
N VAL A 52 -5.24 19.72 -2.29
CA VAL A 52 -5.58 18.78 -1.21
C VAL A 52 -6.34 19.50 -0.09
N ALA A 53 -5.95 20.72 0.27
CA ALA A 53 -6.63 21.56 1.25
C ALA A 53 -8.00 22.03 0.75
N ARG A 54 -8.08 22.55 -0.49
CA ARG A 54 -9.35 22.94 -1.13
C ARG A 54 -10.38 21.81 -1.07
N PHE A 55 -9.99 20.61 -1.49
CA PHE A 55 -10.90 19.47 -1.45
C PHE A 55 -11.17 18.95 -0.05
N ALA A 56 -10.29 19.17 0.94
CA ALA A 56 -10.58 18.83 2.33
C ALA A 56 -11.77 19.63 2.87
N GLU A 57 -11.78 20.93 2.58
CA GLU A 57 -12.74 21.90 3.12
C GLU A 57 -14.03 21.99 2.30
N ALA A 58 -13.99 21.64 1.01
CA ALA A 58 -15.16 21.70 0.14
C ALA A 58 -16.33 20.84 0.64
N SER A 59 -17.55 21.39 0.60
CA SER A 59 -18.77 20.64 0.90
C SER A 59 -19.08 19.65 -0.22
N GLU A 60 -19.43 18.41 0.11
CA GLU A 60 -19.77 17.40 -0.91
C GLU A 60 -20.99 17.82 -1.75
N ALA A 61 -21.91 18.61 -1.18
CA ALA A 61 -23.10 19.10 -1.88
C ALA A 61 -22.79 20.13 -2.98
N THR A 62 -21.58 20.70 -2.98
CA THR A 62 -21.16 21.72 -3.95
C THR A 62 -20.23 21.17 -5.04
N LEU A 63 -19.87 19.89 -4.96
CA LEU A 63 -18.94 19.24 -5.89
C LEU A 63 -19.68 18.47 -6.96
N ASP A 64 -19.14 18.48 -8.18
CA ASP A 64 -19.59 17.57 -9.23
C ASP A 64 -19.11 16.12 -8.96
N PRO A 65 -19.61 15.12 -9.72
CA PRO A 65 -19.22 13.72 -9.50
C PRO A 65 -17.72 13.44 -9.61
N HIS A 66 -17.01 14.13 -10.50
CA HIS A 66 -15.57 13.96 -10.70
C HIS A 66 -14.78 14.59 -9.55
N GLU A 67 -15.18 15.78 -9.11
CA GLU A 67 -14.61 16.46 -7.97
C GLU A 67 -14.82 15.68 -6.66
N LEU A 68 -15.96 15.00 -6.51
CA LEU A 68 -16.22 14.13 -5.38
C LEU A 68 -15.28 12.91 -5.37
N GLU A 69 -15.00 12.33 -6.55
CA GLU A 69 -14.02 11.26 -6.70
C GLU A 69 -12.61 11.74 -6.32
N LEU A 70 -12.21 12.92 -6.78
CA LEU A 70 -10.94 13.53 -6.42
C LEU A 70 -10.82 13.79 -4.92
N LYS A 71 -11.87 14.35 -4.28
CA LYS A 71 -11.91 14.54 -2.82
C LYS A 71 -11.69 13.22 -2.08
N ARG A 72 -12.37 12.14 -2.51
CA ARG A 72 -12.22 10.80 -1.92
C ARG A 72 -10.81 10.24 -2.14
N ALA A 73 -10.25 10.41 -3.33
CA ALA A 73 -8.89 9.97 -3.66
C ALA A 73 -7.85 10.69 -2.79
N TRP A 74 -7.97 12.01 -2.62
CA TRP A 74 -7.08 12.78 -1.74
C TRP A 74 -7.21 12.39 -0.29
N ALA A 75 -8.43 12.14 0.21
CA ALA A 75 -8.65 11.64 1.56
C ALA A 75 -8.00 10.27 1.77
N ALA A 76 -8.15 9.35 0.80
CA ALA A 76 -7.54 8.02 0.85
C ALA A 76 -6.00 8.09 0.81
N ALA A 77 -5.44 8.96 -0.03
CA ALA A 77 -4.00 9.21 -0.11
C ALA A 77 -3.43 9.72 1.22
N ARG A 78 -4.07 10.73 1.83
CA ARG A 78 -3.67 11.24 3.15
C ARG A 78 -3.73 10.17 4.23
N HIS A 79 -4.79 9.36 4.24
CA HIS A 79 -4.93 8.26 5.19
C HIS A 79 -3.87 7.16 4.99
N ALA A 80 -3.55 6.83 3.74
CA ALA A 80 -2.49 5.85 3.44
C ALA A 80 -1.11 6.32 3.92
N VAL A 81 -0.86 7.63 3.86
CA VAL A 81 0.38 8.23 4.40
C VAL A 81 0.39 8.27 5.92
N SER A 82 -0.70 8.68 6.57
CA SER A 82 -0.76 8.80 8.03
C SER A 82 -0.87 7.46 8.76
N ASN A 83 -1.33 6.41 8.06
CA ASN A 83 -1.44 5.05 8.61
C ASN A 83 -0.88 4.00 7.64
N PRO A 84 0.46 3.97 7.44
CA PRO A 84 1.10 3.11 6.44
C PRO A 84 0.97 1.61 6.75
N LEU A 85 0.75 1.24 8.02
CA LEU A 85 0.60 -0.15 8.46
C LEU A 85 -0.87 -0.62 8.47
N GLY A 86 -1.83 0.27 8.75
CA GLY A 86 -3.26 -0.08 8.85
C GLY A 86 -3.95 -0.27 7.50
N ALA A 87 -3.51 0.43 6.44
CA ALA A 87 -4.05 0.25 5.10
C ALA A 87 -3.79 -1.16 4.53
N ALA A 88 -2.67 -1.79 4.91
CA ALA A 88 -2.34 -3.16 4.50
C ALA A 88 -3.22 -4.22 5.17
N ARG A 89 -3.56 -4.05 6.46
CA ARG A 89 -4.46 -4.98 7.18
C ARG A 89 -5.87 -4.97 6.61
N LYS A 90 -6.40 -3.79 6.24
CA LYS A 90 -7.79 -3.67 5.77
C LYS A 90 -8.05 -4.40 4.45
N ARG A 91 -7.04 -4.61 3.60
CA ARG A 91 -7.15 -5.40 2.34
C ARG A 91 -6.99 -6.91 2.54
N GLN A 92 -6.45 -7.37 3.67
CA GLN A 92 -6.36 -8.80 3.99
C GLN A 92 -7.64 -9.35 4.65
N SER A 93 -8.56 -8.46 5.03
CA SER A 93 -9.81 -8.79 5.72
C SER A 93 -11.06 -8.56 4.85
N ALA A 94 -10.88 -8.32 3.55
CA ALA A 94 -11.95 -8.07 2.57
C ALA A 94 -11.92 -9.14 1.47
#